data_AF-A0A5C7ZQX0-F1
#
_entry.id   AF-A0A5C7ZQX0-F1
#
_cell.length_a   1.000
_cell.length_b   1.000
_cell.length_c   1.000
_cell.angle_alpha   90.00
_cell.angle_beta   90.00
_cell.angle_gamma   90.00
#
_symmetry.space_group_name_H-M   'P 1'
#
loop_
_entity.id
_entity.type
_entity.pdbx_description
1 polymer ?
#
loop_
_entity_poly.entity_id
_entity_poly.type
_entity_poly.pdbx_seq_one_letter_code
_entity_poly.pdbx_strand_id
1 'polypeptide(L)'
;MAQGTNLQVAKSFAESYEPQKEGVAKLVDVPAHVVEAFTHLKAEDRSACEKYLALIFIKLYRAHLECCNQSYELRTRSSKRFDIDRAADPLLFEFNSITKMYDMDKPIEFISSAMAYDWVKAHTYLRNDPAIKKEYVVVKKRKTETRQVKFM
;
A
#
# COMPACT_ATOMS: atom_id res chain seq x y z
N MET A 1 -22.01 -3.49 18.20
CA MET A 1 -22.09 -4.27 16.94
C MET A 1 -21.48 -3.47 15.78
N ALA A 2 -20.22 -3.03 15.87
CA ALA A 2 -19.58 -2.17 14.86
C ALA A 2 -18.43 -2.85 14.07
N GLN A 3 -17.76 -3.84 14.68
CA GLN A 3 -16.60 -4.52 14.08
C GLN A 3 -16.87 -5.17 12.70
N GLY A 4 -18.07 -5.72 12.49
CA GLY A 4 -18.42 -6.38 11.22
C GLY A 4 -18.48 -5.42 10.02
N THR A 5 -18.84 -4.15 10.25
CA THR A 5 -19.06 -3.19 9.17
C THR A 5 -17.73 -2.60 8.68
N ASN A 6 -16.84 -2.19 9.58
CA ASN A 6 -15.54 -1.61 9.20
C ASN A 6 -14.64 -2.62 8.48
N LEU A 7 -14.60 -3.85 8.99
CA LEU A 7 -13.88 -4.96 8.36
C LEU A 7 -14.39 -5.21 6.93
N GLN A 8 -15.71 -5.28 6.76
CA GLN A 8 -16.31 -5.54 5.46
C GLN A 8 -16.01 -4.41 4.46
N VAL A 9 -16.11 -3.15 4.88
CA VAL A 9 -15.79 -1.99 4.03
C VAL A 9 -14.32 -2.01 3.61
N ALA A 10 -13.39 -2.18 4.55
CA ALA A 10 -11.96 -2.22 4.26
C ALA A 10 -11.59 -3.40 3.35
N LYS A 11 -12.15 -4.58 3.62
CA LYS A 11 -11.98 -5.78 2.79
C LYS A 11 -12.48 -5.56 1.37
N SER A 12 -13.73 -5.15 1.23
CA SER A 12 -14.37 -4.94 -0.08
C SER A 12 -13.59 -3.92 -0.90
N PHE A 13 -13.16 -2.82 -0.29
CA PHE A 13 -12.34 -1.82 -0.97
C PHE A 13 -10.99 -2.40 -1.40
N ALA A 14 -10.24 -3.05 -0.51
CA ALA A 14 -8.92 -3.59 -0.83
C ALA A 14 -8.96 -4.68 -1.90
N GLU A 15 -9.95 -5.57 -1.85
CA GLU A 15 -10.11 -6.67 -2.81
C GLU A 15 -10.54 -6.15 -4.19
N SER A 16 -11.42 -5.14 -4.26
CA SER A 16 -11.89 -4.54 -5.51
C SER A 16 -11.01 -3.42 -6.07
N TYR A 17 -10.09 -2.88 -5.27
CA TYR A 17 -9.17 -1.83 -5.70
C TYR A 17 -8.35 -2.29 -6.90
N GLU A 18 -8.41 -1.53 -7.98
CA GLU A 18 -7.59 -1.69 -9.18
C GLU A 18 -6.92 -0.35 -9.48
N PRO A 19 -5.57 -0.29 -9.49
CA PRO A 19 -4.86 0.93 -9.84
C PRO A 19 -5.17 1.38 -11.27
N GLN A 20 -5.10 2.69 -11.50
CA GLN A 20 -5.23 3.26 -12.84
C GLN A 20 -4.18 2.66 -13.79
N LYS A 21 -4.61 2.36 -15.02
CA LYS A 21 -3.75 1.79 -16.07
C LYS A 21 -3.16 2.84 -17.01
N GLU A 22 -3.72 4.04 -17.01
CA GLU A 22 -3.26 5.15 -17.84
C GLU A 22 -2.30 6.03 -17.04
N GLY A 23 -1.06 6.13 -17.51
CA GLY A 23 0.00 6.89 -16.84
C GLY A 23 0.55 6.21 -15.58
N VAL A 24 1.26 7.00 -14.76
CA VAL A 24 1.79 6.54 -13.48
C VAL A 24 0.62 6.38 -12.51
N ALA A 25 0.31 5.13 -12.15
CA ALA A 25 -0.77 4.80 -11.23
C ALA A 25 -0.67 5.61 -9.93
N LYS A 26 -1.79 6.09 -9.41
CA LYS A 26 -1.86 6.74 -8.10
C LYS A 26 -2.95 6.10 -7.27
N LEU A 27 -2.87 6.27 -5.95
CA LEU A 27 -4.01 6.01 -5.10
C LEU A 27 -5.10 7.02 -5.50
N VAL A 28 -6.23 6.51 -6.00
CA VAL A 28 -7.38 7.35 -6.37
C VAL A 28 -7.99 8.00 -5.12
N ASP A 29 -8.80 9.04 -5.31
CA ASP A 29 -9.55 9.66 -4.22
C ASP A 29 -10.37 8.59 -3.47
N VAL A 30 -9.94 8.32 -2.24
CA VAL A 30 -10.54 7.30 -1.39
C VAL A 30 -11.78 7.89 -0.73
N PRO A 31 -12.96 7.26 -0.84
CA PRO A 31 -14.17 7.76 -0.20
C PRO A 31 -14.00 7.90 1.32
N ALA A 32 -14.57 8.96 1.91
CA ALA A 32 -14.43 9.25 3.34
C ALA A 32 -14.81 8.07 4.25
N HIS A 33 -15.90 7.36 3.93
CA HIS A 33 -16.34 6.19 4.68
C HIS A 33 -15.33 5.03 4.65
N VAL A 34 -14.52 4.90 3.59
CA VAL A 34 -13.44 3.90 3.52
C VAL A 34 -12.28 4.32 4.42
N VAL A 35 -11.91 5.61 4.41
CA VAL A 35 -10.88 6.15 5.30
C VAL A 35 -11.26 5.95 6.77
N GLU A 36 -12.51 6.26 7.12
CA GLU A 36 -13.06 6.02 8.46
C GLU A 36 -13.01 4.53 8.82
N ALA A 37 -13.42 3.64 7.92
CA ALA A 37 -13.38 2.20 8.14
C ALA A 37 -11.95 1.71 8.45
N PHE A 38 -10.93 2.16 7.71
CA PHE A 38 -9.53 1.81 8.02
C PHE A 38 -9.05 2.40 9.35
N THR A 39 -9.45 3.64 9.65
CA THR A 39 -9.11 4.31 10.91
C THR A 39 -9.66 3.54 12.12
N HIS A 40 -10.92 3.12 12.06
CA HIS A 40 -11.56 2.33 13.12
C HIS A 40 -11.03 0.90 13.17
N LEU A 41 -10.89 0.25 12.01
CA LEU A 41 -10.39 -1.12 11.93
C LEU A 41 -8.99 -1.25 12.51
N LYS A 42 -8.13 -0.22 12.40
CA LYS A 42 -6.81 -0.21 13.05
C LYS A 42 -6.88 -0.44 14.56
N ALA A 43 -7.89 0.13 15.24
CA ALA A 43 -8.08 -0.01 16.68
C ALA A 43 -8.79 -1.32 17.04
N GLU A 44 -9.69 -1.79 16.18
CA GLU A 44 -10.53 -2.97 16.39
C GLU A 44 -9.82 -4.29 16.06
N ASP A 45 -9.12 -4.33 14.92
CA ASP A 45 -8.37 -5.47 14.39
C ASP A 45 -7.19 -4.95 13.55
N ARG A 46 -6.09 -4.65 14.24
CA ARG A 46 -4.85 -4.16 13.64
C ARG A 46 -4.31 -5.09 12.55
N SER A 47 -4.46 -6.40 12.71
CA SER A 47 -3.96 -7.41 11.76
C SER A 47 -4.76 -7.37 10.46
N ALA A 48 -6.09 -7.29 10.55
CA ALA A 48 -6.93 -7.11 9.37
C ALA A 48 -6.64 -5.77 8.67
N CYS A 49 -6.52 -4.68 9.43
CA CYS A 49 -6.18 -3.37 8.87
C CYS A 49 -4.85 -3.40 8.10
N GLU A 50 -3.81 -3.96 8.72
CA GLU A 50 -2.50 -4.16 8.10
C GLU A 50 -2.61 -4.93 6.78
N LYS A 51 -3.32 -6.06 6.81
CA LYS A 51 -3.49 -6.94 5.65
C LYS A 51 -4.13 -6.21 4.47
N TYR A 52 -5.22 -5.49 4.70
CA TYR A 52 -5.95 -4.82 3.63
C TYR A 52 -5.21 -3.60 3.09
N LEU A 53 -4.49 -2.85 3.94
CA LEU A 53 -3.61 -1.78 3.48
C LEU A 53 -2.43 -2.33 2.66
N ALA A 54 -1.80 -3.42 3.13
CA ALA A 54 -0.74 -4.09 2.39
C ALA A 54 -1.21 -4.56 1.00
N LEU A 55 -2.43 -5.10 0.90
CA LEU A 55 -3.03 -5.50 -0.36
C LEU A 55 -3.22 -4.33 -1.33
N ILE A 56 -3.69 -3.17 -0.85
CA ILE A 56 -3.86 -1.97 -1.69
C ILE A 56 -2.50 -1.51 -2.24
N PHE A 57 -1.52 -1.34 -1.36
CA PHE A 57 -0.22 -0.81 -1.76
C PHE A 57 0.60 -1.79 -2.61
N ILE A 58 0.49 -3.11 -2.41
CA ILE A 58 1.16 -4.07 -3.29
C ILE A 58 0.56 -4.08 -4.70
N LYS A 59 -0.76 -3.92 -4.83
CA LYS A 59 -1.43 -3.74 -6.14
C LYS A 59 -0.94 -2.47 -6.83
N LEU A 60 -0.86 -1.36 -6.08
CA LEU A 60 -0.32 -0.10 -6.61
C LEU A 60 1.13 -0.26 -7.08
N TYR A 61 1.98 -0.96 -6.32
CA TYR A 61 3.34 -1.24 -6.76
C TYR A 61 3.40 -2.14 -8.01
N ARG A 62 2.53 -3.15 -8.10
CA ARG A 62 2.42 -3.97 -9.31
C ARG A 62 2.14 -3.10 -10.54
N ALA A 63 1.18 -2.18 -10.44
CA ALA A 63 0.84 -1.28 -11.55
C ALA A 63 2.02 -0.37 -11.95
N HIS A 64 2.79 0.13 -10.98
CA HIS A 64 4.00 0.90 -11.26
C HIS A 64 5.07 0.09 -12.03
N LEU A 65 5.26 -1.18 -11.65
CA LEU A 65 6.15 -2.08 -12.37
C LEU A 65 5.62 -2.42 -13.77
N GLU A 66 4.30 -2.49 -13.95
CA GLU A 66 3.64 -2.75 -15.23
C GLU A 66 3.76 -1.59 -16.22
N CYS A 67 3.52 -0.36 -15.75
CA CYS A 67 3.70 0.87 -16.54
C CYS A 67 5.14 1.02 -17.01
N CYS A 68 6.06 0.97 -16.03
CA CYS A 68 7.29 1.74 -16.14
C CYS A 68 8.47 1.08 -15.42
N ASN A 69 8.28 -0.13 -14.90
CA ASN A 69 9.32 -0.96 -14.29
C ASN A 69 10.16 -0.28 -13.19
N GLN A 70 9.55 0.65 -12.45
CA GLN A 70 10.20 1.42 -11.39
C GLN A 70 9.24 1.69 -10.23
N SER A 71 9.78 2.03 -9.06
CA SER A 71 8.98 2.56 -7.95
C SER A 71 8.75 4.05 -8.09
N TYR A 72 7.68 4.55 -7.48
CA TYR A 72 7.29 5.96 -7.50
C TYR A 72 7.02 6.47 -6.09
N GLU A 73 7.01 7.79 -5.96
CA GLU A 73 6.61 8.49 -4.73
C GLU A 73 5.12 8.24 -4.47
N LEU A 74 4.78 7.82 -3.26
CA LEU A 74 3.40 7.53 -2.88
C LEU A 74 2.63 8.75 -2.40
N ARG A 75 3.29 9.80 -1.91
CA ARG A 75 2.62 11.02 -1.45
C ARG A 75 1.98 11.76 -2.61
N THR A 76 0.72 12.16 -2.44
CA THR A 76 -0.01 12.98 -3.42
C THR A 76 0.56 14.39 -3.54
N ARG A 77 1.06 14.94 -2.43
CA ARG A 77 1.78 16.21 -2.41
C ARG A 77 3.21 15.94 -1.97
N SER A 78 4.18 16.39 -2.75
CA SER A 78 5.52 16.65 -2.22
C SER A 78 5.38 17.84 -1.26
N SER A 79 4.89 17.57 -0.04
CA SER A 79 4.79 18.61 0.97
C SER A 79 6.21 19.15 1.17
N LYS A 80 6.32 20.48 1.34
CA LYS A 80 7.61 21.11 1.71
C LYS A 80 8.15 20.58 3.05
N ARG A 81 7.37 19.78 3.77
CA ARG A 81 7.64 19.27 5.12
C ARG A 81 8.15 17.83 5.13
N PHE A 82 8.27 17.16 3.98
CA PHE A 82 8.78 15.79 3.89
C PHE A 82 8.03 14.80 4.83
N ASP A 83 6.77 15.08 5.14
CA ASP A 83 5.91 14.29 6.04
C ASP A 83 4.88 13.45 5.26
N ILE A 84 4.20 12.55 5.96
CA ILE A 84 2.98 11.87 5.47
C ILE A 84 1.79 12.66 5.99
N ASP A 85 1.15 13.42 5.11
CA ASP A 85 -0.01 14.23 5.47
C ASP A 85 -1.24 13.32 5.63
N ARG A 86 -1.86 13.31 6.81
CA ARG A 86 -3.02 12.46 7.10
C ARG A 86 -4.25 12.82 6.26
N ALA A 87 -4.43 14.10 5.92
CA ALA A 87 -5.56 14.56 5.14
C ALA A 87 -5.34 14.31 3.63
N ALA A 88 -4.11 14.47 3.14
CA ALA A 88 -3.78 14.24 1.75
C ALA A 88 -3.56 12.74 1.42
N ASP A 89 -2.93 11.99 2.32
CA ASP A 89 -2.54 10.59 2.12
C ASP A 89 -3.07 9.68 3.25
N PRO A 90 -4.39 9.62 3.50
CA PRO A 90 -4.95 8.97 4.69
C PRO A 90 -4.60 7.48 4.82
N LEU A 91 -4.71 6.70 3.74
CA LEU A 91 -4.38 5.27 3.80
C LEU A 91 -2.88 5.02 3.97
N LEU A 92 -2.03 5.89 3.43
CA LEU A 92 -0.58 5.81 3.61
C LEU A 92 -0.21 6.15 5.05
N PHE A 93 -0.85 7.17 5.63
CA PHE A 93 -0.70 7.52 7.03
C PHE A 93 -1.09 6.35 7.93
N GLU A 94 -2.26 5.74 7.69
CA GLU A 94 -2.71 4.58 8.46
C GLU A 94 -1.74 3.40 8.34
N PHE A 95 -1.24 3.12 7.13
CA PHE A 95 -0.26 2.05 6.91
C PHE A 95 1.04 2.31 7.66
N ASN A 96 1.63 3.50 7.54
CA ASN A 96 2.84 3.84 8.29
C ASN A 96 2.59 3.84 9.81
N SER A 97 1.39 4.22 10.26
CA SER A 97 1.05 4.18 11.69
C SER A 97 1.08 2.75 12.27
N ILE A 98 0.81 1.75 11.42
CA ILE A 98 0.84 0.33 11.77
C ILE A 98 2.24 -0.25 11.64
N THR A 99 2.90 -0.01 10.51
CA THR A 99 4.18 -0.67 10.18
C THR A 99 5.39 0.05 10.75
N LYS A 100 5.25 1.35 11.06
CA LYS A 100 6.34 2.23 11.52
C LYS A 100 7.55 2.19 10.58
N MET A 101 7.32 2.03 9.28
CA MET A 101 8.39 1.99 8.28
C MET A 101 9.14 3.32 8.16
N TYR A 102 8.46 4.42 8.47
CA TYR A 102 9.03 5.76 8.50
C TYR A 102 8.79 6.42 9.86
N ASP A 103 9.83 7.07 10.34
CA ASP A 103 9.82 7.90 11.54
C ASP A 103 9.16 9.25 11.22
N MET A 104 7.98 9.50 11.79
CA MET A 104 7.19 10.70 11.50
C MET A 104 7.79 11.97 12.11
N ASP A 105 8.77 11.85 13.01
CA ASP A 105 9.47 12.97 13.62
C ASP A 105 10.68 13.41 12.78
N LYS A 106 10.97 12.70 11.67
CA LYS A 106 12.09 12.99 10.77
C LYS A 106 11.61 13.30 9.36
N PRO A 107 12.36 14.12 8.61
CA PRO A 107 12.10 14.32 7.19
C PRO A 107 12.20 13.00 6.41
N ILE A 108 11.19 12.69 5.62
CA ILE A 108 11.14 11.54 4.72
C ILE A 108 11.34 12.04 3.29
N GLU A 109 12.55 11.83 2.75
CA GLU A 109 12.90 12.29 1.40
C GLU A 109 12.00 11.67 0.34
N PHE A 110 11.80 10.35 0.42
CA PHE A 110 11.05 9.59 -0.57
C PHE A 110 10.30 8.41 0.05
N ILE A 111 9.02 8.25 -0.32
CA ILE A 111 8.23 7.08 0.07
C ILE A 111 8.00 6.19 -1.14
N SER A 112 8.79 5.13 -1.22
CA SER A 112 8.74 4.21 -2.34
C SER A 112 7.43 3.41 -2.36
N SER A 113 6.81 3.32 -3.53
CA SER A 113 5.71 2.40 -3.78
C SER A 113 6.06 0.93 -3.52
N ALA A 114 7.34 0.56 -3.47
CA ALA A 114 7.79 -0.77 -3.09
C ALA A 114 7.57 -1.11 -1.59
N MET A 115 7.24 -0.13 -0.74
CA MET A 115 7.22 -0.32 0.72
C MET A 115 6.35 -1.49 1.18
N ALA A 116 5.16 -1.67 0.59
CA ALA A 116 4.27 -2.77 0.97
C ALA A 116 4.80 -4.13 0.51
N TYR A 117 5.49 -4.19 -0.62
CA TYR A 117 6.16 -5.42 -1.05
C TYR A 117 7.29 -5.80 -0.09
N ASP A 118 8.12 -4.83 0.31
CA ASP A 118 9.22 -5.06 1.24
C ASP A 118 8.70 -5.46 2.63
N TRP A 119 7.61 -4.85 3.07
CA TRP A 119 6.90 -5.24 4.29
C TRP A 119 6.37 -6.68 4.22
N VAL A 120 5.60 -7.02 3.17
CA VAL A 120 5.06 -8.39 2.96
C VAL A 120 6.18 -9.41 2.82
N LYS A 121 7.32 -9.05 2.23
CA LYS A 121 8.49 -9.93 2.12
C LYS A 121 9.04 -10.32 3.49
N ALA A 122 9.03 -9.41 4.46
CA ALA A 122 9.50 -9.63 5.82
C ALA A 122 8.46 -10.35 6.71
N HIS A 123 7.17 -10.24 6.39
CA HIS A 123 6.07 -10.76 7.24
C HIS A 123 5.37 -11.95 6.57
N THR A 124 5.80 -13.17 6.92
CA THR A 124 5.33 -14.43 6.31
C THR A 124 3.83 -14.64 6.41
N TYR A 125 3.18 -14.23 7.50
CA TYR A 125 1.73 -14.39 7.69
C TYR A 125 0.92 -13.63 6.64
N LEU A 126 1.39 -12.47 6.19
CA LEU A 126 0.75 -11.72 5.09
C LEU A 126 0.85 -12.50 3.76
N ARG A 127 1.94 -13.24 3.54
CA ARG A 127 2.11 -14.06 2.32
C ARG A 127 1.25 -15.32 2.30
N ASN A 128 0.67 -15.70 3.43
CA ASN A 128 -0.26 -16.81 3.51
C ASN A 128 -1.69 -16.39 3.12
N ASP A 129 -1.98 -15.08 3.11
CA ASP A 129 -3.25 -14.57 2.57
C ASP A 129 -3.27 -14.76 1.04
N PRO A 130 -4.33 -15.40 0.48
CA PRO A 130 -4.38 -15.71 -0.95
C PRO A 130 -4.32 -14.47 -1.87
N ALA A 131 -4.95 -13.37 -1.49
CA ALA A 131 -4.99 -12.15 -2.29
C ALA A 131 -3.61 -11.48 -2.32
N ILE A 132 -2.96 -11.36 -1.17
CA ILE A 132 -1.59 -10.81 -1.08
C ILE A 132 -0.60 -11.73 -1.80
N LYS A 133 -0.70 -13.05 -1.62
CA LYS A 133 0.19 -14.04 -2.25
C LYS A 133 0.19 -13.90 -3.77
N LYS A 134 -1.00 -13.73 -4.38
CA LYS A 134 -1.16 -13.53 -5.82
C LYS A 134 -0.36 -12.31 -6.30
N GLU A 135 -0.56 -11.15 -5.67
CA GLU A 135 0.14 -9.92 -6.04
C GLU A 135 1.65 -10.02 -5.80
N TYR A 136 2.06 -10.60 -4.66
CA TYR A 136 3.46 -10.78 -4.31
C TYR A 136 4.24 -11.62 -5.35
N VAL A 137 3.63 -12.71 -5.84
CA VAL A 137 4.26 -13.56 -6.87
C VAL A 137 4.46 -12.78 -8.17
N VAL A 138 3.48 -11.98 -8.60
CA VAL A 138 3.56 -11.16 -9.82
C VAL A 138 4.69 -10.13 -9.69
N VAL A 139 4.71 -9.38 -8.58
CA VAL A 139 5.76 -8.38 -8.31
C VAL A 139 7.15 -9.03 -8.26
N LYS A 140 7.29 -10.17 -7.57
CA LYS A 140 8.57 -10.89 -7.46
C LYS A 140 9.11 -11.32 -8.82
N LYS A 141 8.25 -11.83 -9.71
CA LYS A 141 8.61 -12.24 -11.06
C LYS A 141 9.17 -11.05 -11.86
N ARG A 142 8.43 -9.93 -11.90
CA ARG A 142 8.84 -8.71 -12.62
C ARG A 142 10.16 -8.13 -12.12
N LYS A 143 10.39 -8.09 -10.80
CA LYS A 143 11.67 -7.63 -10.23
C LYS A 143 12.86 -8.53 -10.63
N THR A 144 12.62 -9.81 -10.88
CA THR A 144 13.66 -10.77 -11.29
C THR A 144 14.02 -10.59 -12.78
N GLU A 145 13.01 -10.47 -13.64
CA GLU A 145 13.19 -10.23 -15.08
C GLU A 145 13.97 -8.93 -15.34
N THR A 146 13.65 -7.88 -14.58
CA THR A 146 14.33 -6.57 -14.67
C THR A 146 15.81 -6.64 -14.32
N ARG A 147 16.20 -7.53 -13.41
CA ARG A 147 17.61 -7.71 -13.04
C ARG A 147 18.40 -8.40 -14.14
N GLN A 148 17.81 -9.37 -14.82
CA GLN A 148 18.50 -10.11 -15.88
C GLN A 148 18.84 -9.22 -17.10
N VAL A 149 18.00 -8.23 -17.42
CA VAL A 149 18.25 -7.28 -18.52
C VAL A 149 19.40 -6.31 -18.23
N LYS A 150 19.74 -6.05 -16.95
CA LYS A 150 20.83 -5.12 -16.58
C LYS A 150 22.22 -5.76 -16.59
N PHE A 151 22.34 -7.07 -16.81
CA PHE A 151 23.61 -7.81 -16.81
C PHE A 151 23.93 -8.49 -18.15
N MET A 152 23.22 -8.11 -19.23
CA MET A 152 23.59 -8.40 -20.62
C MET A 152 24.04 -7.11 -21.28
#